data_AF-A0A819N2A5-F1
#
_entry.id   AF-A0A819N2A5-F1
#
_cell.length_a   1.000
_cell.length_b   1.000
_cell.length_c   1.000
_cell.angle_alpha   90.00
_cell.angle_beta   90.00
_cell.angle_gamma   90.00
#
_symmetry.space_group_name_H-M   'P 1'
#
loop_
_entity.id
_entity.type
_entity.pdbx_description
1 polymer ?
#
loop_
_entity_poly.entity_id
_entity_poly.type
_entity_poly.pdbx_seq_one_letter_code
_entity_poly.pdbx_strand_id
1 'polypeptide(L)'
;MGLKETAVDLSKNSNSFAQERPKRNTEFGVSSTKNDCATSEPRLSSYMAADSSSQLYSYPVIAFGLDRSSHSKITELFEHLMSLPPMDKNGPMSGRCDFETTQMENFLSQTFDFQNIPGQYIVQGVKSFQLGKAPDSMDPKMIICFPSKTSAQSVAMTVQEILDWQHSYRVYADKTVEGMNEDFLRRALQGQSKYGKEAFRMKFVVRISQCPILMEFDARIIPRVPQEDWPHRIKLVSVTGIDFAGRIHDVNDIRTYVTNWKDVYEAHLHLDLPLVRYGRDFRRKVNGSLGKLDTDLVLKDLMRMARLRLRACDNEEVQIVVETGIGLGVFAGATIGIDETVRALSARAIRKVLEEDGPTYRNIRAVVFALPIFDVDYRNGKRQDTYQAFADEFNESNYQGPIPVLIADQDMHRLTVAIARMDFNVSELNPADSHGVFGEYWQNRGPAVEEKLALTTVGLLVQHHLINQNVLDPSNYHFI
;
A
#
# COMPACT_ATOMS: atom_id res chain seq x y z
N MET A 1 -38.76 -34.78 25.82
CA MET A 1 -38.65 -33.80 26.91
C MET A 1 -37.53 -32.86 26.55
N GLY A 2 -37.86 -31.61 26.21
CA GLY A 2 -36.90 -30.61 25.78
C GLY A 2 -36.09 -30.05 26.95
N LEU A 3 -34.79 -29.88 26.73
CA LEU A 3 -33.92 -29.13 27.63
C LEU A 3 -33.43 -27.88 26.88
N LYS A 4 -33.77 -26.73 27.47
CA LYS A 4 -33.49 -25.38 27.02
C LYS A 4 -32.01 -25.07 27.20
N GLU A 5 -31.38 -24.54 26.15
CA GLU A 5 -30.11 -23.84 26.24
C GLU A 5 -30.36 -22.45 26.85
N THR A 6 -29.77 -22.20 28.03
CA THR A 6 -29.64 -20.86 28.61
C THR A 6 -28.38 -20.20 28.08
N ALA A 7 -28.56 -19.20 27.21
CA ALA A 7 -27.53 -18.24 26.87
C ALA A 7 -27.26 -17.32 28.07
N VAL A 8 -26.00 -17.23 28.51
CA VAL A 8 -25.56 -16.28 29.53
C VAL A 8 -25.08 -15.02 28.82
N ASP A 9 -25.83 -13.94 29.04
CA ASP A 9 -25.54 -12.58 28.56
C ASP A 9 -24.47 -11.94 29.46
N LEU A 10 -23.28 -11.68 28.91
CA LEU A 10 -22.13 -11.08 29.60
C LEU A 10 -22.09 -9.55 29.49
N SER A 11 -23.22 -8.87 29.26
CA SER A 11 -23.30 -7.41 29.10
C SER A 11 -23.43 -6.59 30.40
N LYS A 12 -23.08 -7.13 31.57
CA LYS A 12 -23.14 -6.38 32.83
C LYS A 12 -21.93 -6.64 33.72
N ASN A 13 -20.86 -5.86 33.52
CA ASN A 13 -19.97 -5.39 34.58
C ASN A 13 -18.87 -4.47 34.02
N SER A 14 -19.11 -3.16 34.04
CA SER A 14 -18.06 -2.16 34.14
C SER A 14 -18.65 -0.83 34.61
N ASN A 15 -18.93 -0.76 35.91
CA ASN A 15 -19.14 0.51 36.60
C ASN A 15 -17.78 1.20 36.83
N SER A 16 -17.83 2.52 36.64
CA SER A 16 -17.02 3.56 37.26
C SER A 16 -15.50 3.50 37.11
N PHE A 17 -14.95 4.35 36.25
CA PHE A 17 -13.88 5.30 36.62
C PHE A 17 -13.86 6.43 35.57
N ALA A 18 -14.76 7.40 35.75
CA ALA A 18 -14.65 8.70 35.11
C ALA A 18 -13.68 9.55 35.95
N GLN A 19 -12.48 9.80 35.44
CA GLN A 19 -11.67 10.91 35.90
C GLN A 19 -11.91 12.10 34.97
N GLU A 20 -12.55 13.11 35.55
CA GLU A 20 -12.74 14.44 34.97
C GLU A 20 -11.39 15.05 34.55
N ARG A 21 -11.35 15.64 33.35
CA ARG A 21 -10.38 16.68 32.99
C ARG A 21 -11.14 17.92 32.53
N PRO A 22 -10.63 19.13 32.87
CA PRO A 22 -11.44 20.34 32.91
C PRO A 22 -11.72 20.91 31.52
N LYS A 23 -12.95 21.42 31.37
CA LYS A 23 -13.39 22.26 30.25
C LYS A 23 -12.45 23.46 30.08
N ARG A 24 -11.88 23.63 28.89
CA ARG A 24 -11.43 24.93 28.39
C ARG A 24 -12.37 25.37 27.27
N ASN A 25 -13.18 26.37 27.58
CA ASN A 25 -13.84 27.22 26.61
C ASN A 25 -12.77 28.07 25.91
N THR A 26 -12.79 28.09 24.59
CA THR A 26 -12.38 29.28 23.81
C THR A 26 -13.22 29.32 22.54
N GLU A 27 -14.22 30.19 22.55
CA GLU A 27 -14.85 30.78 21.38
C GLU A 27 -13.82 31.59 20.60
N PHE A 28 -13.70 31.39 19.28
CA PHE A 28 -13.27 32.38 18.28
C PHE A 28 -13.76 31.79 16.93
N GLY A 29 -14.75 32.37 16.25
CA GLY A 29 -14.62 33.63 15.54
C GLY A 29 -14.53 33.31 14.04
N VAL A 30 -15.68 33.15 13.38
CA VAL A 30 -15.78 32.89 11.93
C VAL A 30 -15.26 34.11 11.19
N SER A 31 -14.16 33.95 10.45
CA SER A 31 -13.68 34.91 9.46
C SER A 31 -13.70 34.22 8.09
N SER A 32 -14.58 34.72 7.22
CA SER A 32 -14.69 34.29 5.83
C SER A 32 -13.57 34.90 4.99
N THR A 33 -12.67 34.08 4.46
CA THR A 33 -11.78 34.48 3.36
C THR A 33 -11.95 33.51 2.20
N LYS A 34 -12.44 34.04 1.09
CA LYS A 34 -12.51 33.38 -0.22
C LYS A 34 -11.09 33.04 -0.69
N ASN A 35 -10.86 31.80 -1.08
CA ASN A 35 -9.64 31.38 -1.77
C ASN A 35 -9.77 31.77 -3.26
N ASP A 36 -9.30 32.96 -3.61
CA ASP A 36 -9.11 33.35 -5.00
C ASP A 36 -7.78 32.77 -5.51
N CYS A 37 -7.87 31.84 -6.47
CA CYS A 37 -6.73 31.25 -7.15
C CYS A 37 -6.20 32.27 -8.19
N ALA A 38 -5.26 33.11 -7.78
CA ALA A 38 -4.69 34.14 -8.65
C ALA A 38 -3.76 33.51 -9.71
N THR A 39 -4.09 33.77 -10.97
CA THR A 39 -3.23 33.64 -12.14
C THR A 39 -2.11 34.69 -12.08
N SER A 40 -0.84 34.28 -11.95
CA SER A 40 0.28 35.17 -12.23
C SER A 40 1.42 34.44 -12.93
N GLU A 41 1.81 34.96 -14.08
CA GLU A 41 2.95 34.54 -14.91
C GLU A 41 4.29 34.56 -14.14
N PRO A 42 5.26 33.69 -14.49
CA PRO A 42 6.49 33.55 -13.73
C PRO A 42 7.48 34.67 -14.06
N ARG A 43 7.89 35.43 -13.04
CA ARG A 43 9.09 36.28 -13.11
C ARG A 43 10.33 35.44 -12.86
N LEU A 44 11.23 35.40 -13.85
CA LEU A 44 12.60 34.92 -13.70
C LEU A 44 13.32 35.70 -12.59
N SER A 45 13.81 34.99 -11.57
CA SER A 45 14.72 35.50 -10.57
C SER A 45 15.84 34.48 -10.37
N SER A 46 17.02 34.87 -10.83
CA SER A 46 18.31 34.19 -10.70
C SER A 46 18.62 33.79 -9.26
N TYR A 47 18.80 32.50 -9.00
CA TYR A 47 19.53 32.03 -7.82
C TYR A 47 20.92 31.56 -8.22
N MET A 48 21.89 32.12 -7.50
CA MET A 48 23.31 31.92 -7.71
C MET A 48 23.71 30.46 -7.46
N ALA A 49 24.61 30.00 -8.32
CA ALA A 49 25.27 28.71 -8.25
C ALA A 49 25.99 28.54 -6.90
N ALA A 50 25.59 27.52 -6.16
CA ALA A 50 26.43 26.92 -5.13
C ALA A 50 27.21 25.78 -5.81
N ASP A 51 28.54 25.83 -5.66
CA ASP A 51 29.53 24.89 -6.19
C ASP A 51 29.10 23.42 -6.08
N SER A 52 28.86 22.81 -7.23
CA SER A 52 28.62 21.37 -7.36
C SER A 52 29.96 20.65 -7.55
N SER A 53 30.58 20.22 -6.45
CA SER A 53 31.48 19.07 -6.49
C SER A 53 30.64 17.79 -6.59
N SER A 54 30.09 17.54 -7.78
CA SER A 54 29.28 16.37 -8.08
C SER A 54 30.15 15.11 -8.17
N GLN A 55 30.47 14.51 -7.02
CA GLN A 55 30.54 13.06 -6.99
C GLN A 55 29.10 12.57 -7.18
N LEU A 56 28.79 12.12 -8.41
CA LEU A 56 27.56 11.38 -8.70
C LEU A 56 27.58 10.13 -7.81
N TYR A 57 26.93 10.21 -6.64
CA TYR A 57 26.62 9.02 -5.86
C TYR A 57 25.70 8.14 -6.72
N SER A 58 26.19 6.97 -7.13
CA SER A 58 25.33 5.93 -7.70
C SER A 58 24.66 5.16 -6.56
N TYR A 59 23.44 4.67 -6.80
CA TYR A 59 22.75 3.79 -5.87
C TYR A 59 22.94 2.32 -6.29
N PRO A 60 22.89 1.34 -5.36
CA PRO A 60 22.93 -0.08 -5.70
C PRO A 60 21.84 -0.47 -6.69
N VAL A 61 22.25 -1.04 -7.82
CA VAL A 61 21.34 -1.48 -8.88
C VAL A 61 21.93 -2.66 -9.64
N ILE A 62 21.12 -3.68 -9.94
CA ILE A 62 21.54 -4.89 -10.65
C ILE A 62 20.43 -5.32 -11.62
N ALA A 63 20.81 -5.73 -12.83
CA ALA A 63 19.89 -6.25 -13.84
C ALA A 63 20.16 -7.73 -14.14
N PHE A 64 19.09 -8.49 -14.40
CA PHE A 64 19.11 -9.91 -14.73
C PHE A 64 18.25 -10.18 -15.98
N GLY A 65 18.60 -11.23 -16.74
CA GLY A 65 17.81 -11.68 -17.90
C GLY A 65 17.77 -10.70 -19.08
N LEU A 66 18.66 -9.69 -19.11
CA LEU A 66 18.68 -8.68 -20.16
C LEU A 66 19.54 -9.11 -21.35
N ASP A 67 18.91 -9.48 -22.46
CA ASP A 67 19.58 -9.67 -23.75
C ASP A 67 19.44 -8.40 -24.61
N ARG A 68 20.55 -7.69 -24.81
CA ARG A 68 20.61 -6.41 -25.54
C ARG A 68 20.11 -6.50 -26.99
N SER A 69 20.21 -7.68 -27.61
CA SER A 69 19.81 -7.85 -29.01
C SER A 69 18.30 -7.96 -29.19
N SER A 70 17.60 -8.57 -28.23
CA SER A 70 16.15 -8.77 -28.24
C SER A 70 15.37 -7.70 -27.45
N HIS A 71 16.06 -6.93 -26.59
CA HIS A 71 15.44 -6.00 -25.64
C HIS A 71 15.94 -4.55 -25.74
N SER A 72 16.13 -4.00 -26.94
CA SER A 72 16.72 -2.65 -27.11
C SER A 72 16.00 -1.55 -26.29
N LYS A 73 14.66 -1.50 -26.35
CA LYS A 73 13.87 -0.52 -25.56
C LYS A 73 13.93 -0.74 -24.04
N ILE A 74 14.02 -1.99 -23.58
CA ILE A 74 14.14 -2.29 -22.14
C ILE A 74 15.55 -2.01 -21.65
N THR A 75 16.55 -2.20 -22.50
CA THR A 75 17.95 -1.82 -22.22
C THR A 75 18.04 -0.32 -22.03
N GLU A 76 17.48 0.48 -22.95
CA GLU A 76 17.41 1.94 -22.83
C GLU A 76 16.68 2.37 -21.56
N LEU A 77 15.55 1.73 -21.25
CA LEU A 77 14.82 1.98 -20.01
C LEU A 77 15.69 1.69 -18.78
N PHE A 78 16.32 0.52 -18.69
CA PHE A 78 17.15 0.17 -17.52
C PHE A 78 18.34 1.11 -17.38
N GLU A 79 19.01 1.49 -18.48
CA GLU A 79 20.09 2.49 -18.46
C GLU A 79 19.59 3.85 -17.97
N HIS A 80 18.40 4.28 -18.39
CA HIS A 80 17.78 5.49 -17.87
C HIS A 80 17.50 5.40 -16.36
N LEU A 81 16.88 4.30 -15.90
CA LEU A 81 16.58 4.12 -14.48
C LEU A 81 17.84 4.09 -13.63
N MET A 82 18.89 3.39 -14.06
CA MET A 82 20.21 3.34 -13.39
C MET A 82 20.87 4.72 -13.29
N SER A 83 20.53 5.66 -14.18
CA SER A 83 21.07 7.02 -14.19
C SER A 83 20.32 8.01 -13.26
N LEU A 84 19.18 7.59 -12.69
CA LEU A 84 18.41 8.45 -11.79
C LEU A 84 19.23 8.83 -10.55
N PRO A 85 19.03 10.04 -10.00
CA PRO A 85 19.66 10.41 -8.74
C PRO A 85 19.20 9.47 -7.61
N PRO A 86 20.08 9.14 -6.64
CA PRO A 86 19.68 8.37 -5.46
C PRO A 86 18.48 8.99 -4.75
N MET A 87 17.63 8.15 -4.14
CA MET A 87 16.55 8.63 -3.29
C MET A 87 17.09 9.36 -2.05
N ASP A 88 16.33 10.34 -1.56
CA ASP A 88 16.61 10.94 -0.27
C ASP A 88 16.04 10.05 0.85
N LYS A 89 16.94 9.40 1.60
CA LYS A 89 16.60 8.54 2.74
C LYS A 89 16.46 9.31 4.05
N ASN A 90 16.87 10.58 4.05
CA ASN A 90 16.87 11.45 5.23
C ASN A 90 15.68 12.43 5.24
N GLY A 91 14.78 12.30 4.25
CA GLY A 91 13.55 13.07 4.18
C GLY A 91 12.70 12.89 5.45
N PRO A 92 11.93 13.91 5.85
CA PRO A 92 11.10 13.84 7.04
C PRO A 92 9.93 12.88 6.82
N MET A 93 10.11 11.61 7.17
CA MET A 93 9.03 10.62 7.38
C MET A 93 8.12 10.95 8.59
N SER A 94 8.23 12.18 9.12
CA SER A 94 7.57 12.69 10.31
C SER A 94 6.48 13.70 9.94
N GLY A 95 5.40 13.23 9.33
CA GLY A 95 4.16 13.98 9.30
C GLY A 95 3.61 14.19 10.72
N ARG A 96 3.03 15.37 11.02
CA ARG A 96 2.25 15.55 12.25
C ARG A 96 0.84 15.06 11.97
N CYS A 97 0.50 13.85 12.43
CA CYS A 97 -0.76 13.17 12.10
C CYS A 97 -2.01 14.06 12.30
N ASP A 98 -2.08 14.78 13.42
CA ASP A 98 -3.20 15.68 13.71
C ASP A 98 -3.34 16.80 12.67
N PHE A 99 -2.21 17.35 12.21
CA PHE A 99 -2.21 18.43 11.22
C PHE A 99 -2.66 17.94 9.85
N GLU A 100 -2.15 16.79 9.40
CA GLU A 100 -2.55 16.21 8.10
C GLU A 100 -4.00 15.71 8.14
N THR A 101 -4.47 15.14 9.26
CA THR A 101 -5.87 14.75 9.45
C THR A 101 -6.80 15.95 9.42
N THR A 102 -6.44 17.03 10.12
CA THR A 102 -7.22 18.28 10.10
C THR A 102 -7.28 18.89 8.70
N GLN A 103 -6.17 18.87 7.95
CA GLN A 103 -6.17 19.35 6.56
C GLN A 103 -7.05 18.48 5.66
N MET A 104 -7.03 17.16 5.83
CA MET A 104 -7.90 16.24 5.11
C MET A 104 -9.37 16.52 5.41
N GLU A 105 -9.75 16.61 6.70
CA GLU A 105 -11.13 16.90 7.09
C GLU A 105 -11.59 18.26 6.55
N ASN A 106 -10.75 19.29 6.62
CA ASN A 106 -11.06 20.61 6.07
C ASN A 106 -11.25 20.57 4.55
N PHE A 107 -10.35 19.88 3.84
CA PHE A 107 -10.44 19.69 2.40
C PHE A 107 -11.73 18.95 2.00
N LEU A 108 -12.04 17.85 2.70
CA LEU A 108 -13.24 17.07 2.45
C LEU A 108 -14.51 17.88 2.77
N SER A 109 -14.49 18.68 3.84
CA SER A 109 -15.62 19.55 4.21
C SER A 109 -15.87 20.62 3.15
N GLN A 110 -14.80 21.24 2.64
CA GLN A 110 -14.90 22.30 1.63
C GLN A 110 -15.30 21.77 0.25
N THR A 111 -14.74 20.62 -0.15
CA THR A 111 -14.89 20.07 -1.50
C THR A 111 -16.13 19.21 -1.63
N PHE A 112 -16.37 18.33 -0.65
CA PHE A 112 -17.39 17.26 -0.72
C PHE A 112 -18.50 17.41 0.32
N ASP A 113 -18.54 18.52 1.08
CA ASP A 113 -19.49 18.71 2.18
C ASP A 113 -19.45 17.54 3.17
N PHE A 114 -18.24 17.17 3.59
CA PHE A 114 -17.99 16.14 4.60
C PHE A 114 -18.54 16.55 5.96
N GLN A 115 -19.28 15.65 6.59
CA GLN A 115 -19.85 15.85 7.92
C GLN A 115 -19.77 14.55 8.74
N ASN A 116 -19.30 14.65 9.98
CA ASN A 116 -19.36 13.55 10.93
C ASN A 116 -20.81 13.30 11.37
N ILE A 117 -21.23 12.02 11.40
CA ILE A 117 -22.56 11.61 11.87
C ILE A 117 -22.51 11.44 13.40
N PRO A 118 -23.28 12.22 14.18
CA PRO A 118 -23.22 12.17 15.64
C PRO A 118 -23.55 10.78 16.21
N GLY A 119 -22.73 10.30 17.14
CA GLY A 119 -22.97 9.06 17.89
C GLY A 119 -22.77 7.76 17.09
N GLN A 120 -22.41 7.84 15.81
CA GLN A 120 -22.16 6.69 14.97
C GLN A 120 -20.65 6.49 14.73
N TYR A 121 -20.23 5.24 14.65
CA TYR A 121 -18.85 4.84 14.42
C TYR A 121 -18.82 3.77 13.34
N ILE A 122 -17.91 3.90 12.37
CA ILE A 122 -17.71 2.86 11.34
C ILE A 122 -16.96 1.68 11.96
N VAL A 123 -15.91 2.00 12.72
CA VAL A 123 -15.21 1.09 13.63
C VAL A 123 -14.93 1.81 14.94
N GLN A 124 -14.71 1.08 16.02
CA GLN A 124 -14.44 1.68 17.33
C GLN A 124 -13.25 2.66 17.23
N GLY A 125 -13.50 3.94 17.53
CA GLY A 125 -12.50 5.02 17.44
C GLY A 125 -12.56 5.85 16.16
N VAL A 126 -13.30 5.42 15.12
CA VAL A 126 -13.49 6.17 13.87
C VAL A 126 -14.96 6.56 13.74
N LYS A 127 -15.24 7.87 13.85
CA LYS A 127 -16.60 8.40 13.68
C LYS A 127 -17.13 8.06 12.30
N SER A 128 -18.41 7.76 12.22
CA SER A 128 -19.09 7.67 10.93
C SER A 128 -19.26 9.07 10.34
N PHE A 129 -19.33 9.15 9.03
CA PHE A 129 -19.37 10.40 8.28
C PHE A 129 -20.17 10.22 6.99
N GLN A 130 -20.58 11.33 6.39
CA GLN A 130 -21.25 11.41 5.10
C GLN A 130 -20.64 12.53 4.25
N LEU A 131 -20.82 12.46 2.93
CA LEU A 131 -20.47 13.52 1.99
C LEU A 131 -21.77 14.08 1.40
N GLY A 132 -21.95 15.39 1.44
CA GLY A 132 -23.09 16.06 0.80
C GLY A 132 -22.95 16.21 -0.73
N LYS A 133 -21.76 16.00 -1.28
CA LYS A 133 -21.48 16.04 -2.73
C LYS A 133 -20.58 14.89 -3.15
N ALA A 134 -21.05 14.06 -4.07
CA ALA A 134 -20.23 13.03 -4.74
C ALA A 134 -19.62 13.61 -6.03
N PRO A 135 -18.44 13.12 -6.51
CA PRO A 135 -17.88 13.60 -7.78
C PRO A 135 -18.84 13.51 -8.96
N ASP A 136 -19.67 12.46 -9.02
CA ASP A 136 -20.70 12.27 -10.06
C ASP A 136 -21.72 13.42 -10.15
N SER A 137 -21.86 14.19 -9.08
CA SER A 137 -22.78 15.34 -8.98
C SER A 137 -22.11 16.70 -9.22
N MET A 138 -20.79 16.72 -9.46
CA MET A 138 -20.01 17.94 -9.67
C MET A 138 -19.83 18.22 -11.18
N ASP A 139 -19.51 19.47 -11.54
CA ASP A 139 -19.14 19.80 -12.93
C ASP A 139 -17.85 19.04 -13.31
N PRO A 140 -17.85 18.20 -14.37
CA PRO A 140 -16.67 17.43 -14.79
C PRO A 140 -15.43 18.29 -15.07
N LYS A 141 -15.61 19.57 -15.41
CA LYS A 141 -14.51 20.52 -15.68
C LYS A 141 -13.99 21.23 -14.43
N MET A 142 -14.66 21.07 -13.28
CA MET A 142 -14.21 21.66 -12.02
C MET A 142 -12.85 21.09 -11.65
N ILE A 143 -11.90 21.97 -11.30
CA ILE A 143 -10.57 21.58 -10.84
C ILE A 143 -10.59 21.48 -9.32
N ILE A 144 -10.23 20.30 -8.81
CA ILE A 144 -10.01 20.02 -7.40
C ILE A 144 -8.51 20.18 -7.13
N CYS A 145 -8.16 21.19 -6.33
CA CYS A 145 -6.81 21.44 -5.89
C CYS A 145 -6.59 20.81 -4.52
N PHE A 146 -5.64 19.89 -4.43
CA PHE A 146 -5.26 19.27 -3.17
C PHE A 146 -4.41 20.26 -2.35
N PRO A 147 -4.65 20.42 -1.04
CA PRO A 147 -3.95 21.40 -0.20
C PRO A 147 -2.45 21.21 -0.27
N SER A 148 -1.60 22.23 -0.21
CA SER A 148 -0.15 22.02 -0.16
C SER A 148 0.58 23.05 0.69
N LYS A 149 1.70 22.64 1.30
CA LYS A 149 2.59 23.53 2.05
C LYS A 149 3.18 24.61 1.13
N THR A 150 3.35 24.30 -0.16
CA THR A 150 3.83 25.24 -1.19
C THR A 150 3.05 25.08 -2.49
N SER A 151 2.84 26.17 -3.24
CA SER A 151 2.15 26.14 -4.54
C SER A 151 2.85 25.22 -5.56
N ALA A 152 4.18 25.13 -5.50
CA ALA A 152 5.01 24.25 -6.33
C ALA A 152 4.80 22.74 -6.07
N GLN A 153 4.13 22.38 -4.98
CA GLN A 153 3.81 20.99 -4.59
C GLN A 153 2.30 20.72 -4.63
N SER A 154 1.51 21.55 -5.34
CA SER A 154 0.08 21.33 -5.45
C SER A 154 -0.23 20.25 -6.49
N VAL A 155 -1.19 19.38 -6.18
CA VAL A 155 -1.80 18.46 -7.15
C VAL A 155 -3.17 19.02 -7.51
N ALA A 156 -3.47 19.05 -8.79
CA ALA A 156 -4.76 19.45 -9.30
C ALA A 156 -5.29 18.37 -10.23
N MET A 157 -6.59 18.08 -10.12
CA MET A 157 -7.29 17.18 -11.03
C MET A 157 -8.63 17.77 -11.39
N THR A 158 -9.08 17.58 -12.62
CA THR A 158 -10.49 17.77 -12.97
C THR A 158 -11.35 16.69 -12.29
N VAL A 159 -12.62 17.00 -12.06
CA VAL A 159 -13.61 15.99 -11.62
C VAL A 159 -13.66 14.84 -12.63
N GLN A 160 -13.60 15.13 -13.94
CA GLN A 160 -13.57 14.08 -14.97
C GLN A 160 -12.39 13.11 -14.79
N GLU A 161 -11.18 13.60 -14.53
CA GLU A 161 -10.02 12.73 -14.27
C GLU A 161 -10.23 11.83 -13.03
N ILE A 162 -10.91 12.35 -12.00
CA ILE A 162 -11.26 11.55 -10.81
C ILE A 162 -12.27 10.47 -11.19
N LEU A 163 -13.28 10.79 -12.01
CA LEU A 163 -14.28 9.81 -12.47
C LEU A 163 -13.65 8.73 -13.36
N ASP A 164 -12.79 9.12 -14.31
CA ASP A 164 -12.08 8.17 -15.18
C ASP A 164 -11.21 7.22 -14.36
N TRP A 165 -10.51 7.76 -13.36
CA TRP A 165 -9.76 6.99 -12.39
C TRP A 165 -10.67 5.99 -11.63
N GLN A 166 -11.82 6.43 -11.14
CA GLN A 166 -12.77 5.57 -10.42
C GLN A 166 -13.30 4.44 -11.30
N HIS A 167 -13.63 4.74 -12.56
CA HIS A 167 -14.10 3.76 -13.54
C HIS A 167 -13.02 2.76 -13.97
N SER A 168 -11.74 3.09 -13.76
CA SER A 168 -10.63 2.17 -14.01
C SER A 168 -10.47 1.09 -12.92
N TYR A 169 -11.25 1.15 -11.83
CA TYR A 169 -11.14 0.20 -10.72
C TYR A 169 -11.53 -1.23 -11.12
N ARG A 170 -10.65 -2.17 -10.81
CA ARG A 170 -10.81 -3.61 -11.08
C ARG A 170 -10.34 -4.42 -9.89
N VAL A 171 -10.97 -5.58 -9.68
CA VAL A 171 -10.61 -6.53 -8.62
C VAL A 171 -10.35 -7.88 -9.25
N TYR A 172 -9.19 -8.44 -8.99
CA TYR A 172 -8.81 -9.78 -9.41
C TYR A 172 -8.70 -10.66 -8.17
N ALA A 173 -9.40 -11.79 -8.16
CA ALA A 173 -9.42 -12.70 -7.03
C ALA A 173 -9.13 -14.13 -7.48
N ASP A 174 -8.39 -14.87 -6.65
CA ASP A 174 -8.10 -16.26 -6.94
C ASP A 174 -9.33 -17.13 -6.65
N LYS A 175 -9.92 -17.68 -7.73
CA LYS A 175 -11.17 -18.47 -7.65
C LYS A 175 -11.02 -19.79 -6.90
N THR A 176 -9.79 -20.25 -6.69
CA THR A 176 -9.50 -21.52 -6.02
C THR A 176 -9.36 -21.36 -4.50
N VAL A 177 -9.48 -20.14 -3.95
CA VAL A 177 -9.56 -19.90 -2.50
C VAL A 177 -10.96 -20.23 -2.00
N GLU A 178 -11.07 -21.09 -0.99
CA GLU A 178 -12.36 -21.47 -0.40
C GLU A 178 -13.11 -20.25 0.15
N GLY A 179 -14.34 -20.05 -0.32
CA GLY A 179 -15.20 -18.93 0.07
C GLY A 179 -14.89 -17.62 -0.64
N MET A 180 -14.04 -17.63 -1.68
CA MET A 180 -13.83 -16.50 -2.57
C MET A 180 -14.99 -16.39 -3.56
N ASN A 181 -15.91 -15.45 -3.32
CA ASN A 181 -17.06 -15.19 -4.18
C ASN A 181 -17.44 -13.70 -4.16
N GLU A 182 -18.40 -13.33 -5.00
CA GLU A 182 -18.84 -11.93 -5.16
C GLU A 182 -19.35 -11.34 -3.84
N ASP A 183 -20.16 -12.10 -3.08
CA ASP A 183 -20.68 -11.66 -1.79
C ASP A 183 -19.57 -11.40 -0.76
N PHE A 184 -18.53 -12.25 -0.75
CA PHE A 184 -17.36 -12.05 0.09
C PHE A 184 -16.61 -10.77 -0.34
N LEU A 185 -16.29 -10.63 -1.62
CA LEU A 185 -15.57 -9.46 -2.13
C LEU A 185 -16.34 -8.18 -1.83
N ARG A 186 -17.65 -8.14 -2.11
CA ARG A 186 -18.50 -6.99 -1.86
C ARG A 186 -18.47 -6.59 -0.38
N ARG A 187 -18.65 -7.54 0.54
CA ARG A 187 -18.59 -7.25 1.99
C ARG A 187 -17.19 -6.83 2.45
N ALA A 188 -16.15 -7.52 1.98
CA ALA A 188 -14.78 -7.23 2.38
C ALA A 188 -14.34 -5.85 1.89
N LEU A 189 -14.68 -5.51 0.65
CA LEU A 189 -14.42 -4.20 0.04
C LEU A 189 -15.34 -3.09 0.59
N GLN A 190 -16.31 -3.41 1.45
CA GLN A 190 -17.10 -2.47 2.27
C GLN A 190 -16.50 -2.25 3.67
N GLY A 191 -15.32 -2.80 3.95
CA GLY A 191 -14.73 -2.76 5.29
C GLY A 191 -15.49 -3.62 6.31
N GLN A 192 -16.36 -4.53 5.86
CA GLN A 192 -17.15 -5.41 6.73
C GLN A 192 -16.50 -6.80 6.92
N SER A 193 -15.27 -6.99 6.45
CA SER A 193 -14.53 -8.24 6.66
C SER A 193 -14.16 -8.40 8.13
N LYS A 194 -14.37 -9.61 8.66
CA LYS A 194 -13.93 -9.97 10.00
C LYS A 194 -12.44 -10.34 10.01
N TYR A 195 -11.79 -10.17 11.15
CA TYR A 195 -10.44 -10.70 11.35
C TYR A 195 -10.40 -12.24 11.20
N GLY A 196 -9.21 -12.80 11.01
CA GLY A 196 -9.03 -14.24 10.84
C GLY A 196 -9.27 -14.69 9.41
N LYS A 197 -10.22 -15.63 9.17
CA LYS A 197 -10.39 -16.27 7.86
C LYS A 197 -10.74 -15.27 6.74
N GLU A 198 -11.58 -14.27 6.99
CA GLU A 198 -11.95 -13.28 5.98
C GLU A 198 -10.78 -12.34 5.65
N ALA A 199 -10.08 -11.81 6.66
CA ALA A 199 -8.84 -11.06 6.46
C ALA A 199 -7.77 -11.87 5.71
N PHE A 200 -7.60 -13.15 6.04
CA PHE A 200 -6.64 -14.02 5.37
C PHE A 200 -6.93 -14.19 3.88
N ARG A 201 -8.21 -14.32 3.48
CA ARG A 201 -8.60 -14.45 2.07
C ARG A 201 -8.20 -13.25 1.23
N MET A 202 -8.16 -12.05 1.80
CA MET A 202 -7.79 -10.82 1.07
C MET A 202 -6.35 -10.83 0.55
N LYS A 203 -5.50 -11.77 0.98
CA LYS A 203 -4.13 -11.96 0.44
C LYS A 203 -4.15 -12.43 -1.01
N PHE A 204 -5.25 -13.06 -1.39
CA PHE A 204 -5.49 -13.57 -2.73
C PHE A 204 -6.50 -12.69 -3.49
N VAL A 205 -6.49 -11.39 -3.20
CA VAL A 205 -7.30 -10.36 -3.87
C VAL A 205 -6.39 -9.20 -4.24
N VAL A 206 -6.35 -8.87 -5.53
CA VAL A 206 -5.58 -7.77 -6.10
C VAL A 206 -6.56 -6.70 -6.58
N ARG A 207 -6.31 -5.45 -6.19
CA ARG A 207 -7.10 -4.28 -6.59
C ARG A 207 -6.25 -3.44 -7.53
N ILE A 208 -6.78 -3.07 -8.69
CA ILE A 208 -6.08 -2.26 -9.68
C ILE A 208 -6.92 -1.05 -10.07
N SER A 209 -6.30 0.10 -10.18
CA SER A 209 -6.87 1.31 -10.79
C SER A 209 -5.75 2.09 -11.46
N GLN A 210 -6.06 3.12 -12.25
CA GLN A 210 -5.06 4.12 -12.61
C GLN A 210 -4.46 4.78 -11.35
N CYS A 211 -3.37 5.56 -11.45
CA CYS A 211 -2.83 6.31 -10.31
C CYS A 211 -2.20 7.62 -10.77
N PRO A 212 -2.97 8.72 -10.77
CA PRO A 212 -2.49 10.00 -11.28
C PRO A 212 -1.73 10.82 -10.22
N ILE A 213 -1.54 10.30 -9.00
CA ILE A 213 -0.89 11.01 -7.90
C ILE A 213 0.25 10.16 -7.35
N LEU A 214 1.48 10.65 -7.53
CA LEU A 214 2.68 10.04 -6.96
C LEU A 214 3.44 11.06 -6.12
N MET A 215 3.96 10.60 -5.00
CA MET A 215 4.71 11.42 -4.05
C MET A 215 5.91 10.62 -3.59
N GLU A 216 7.08 11.19 -3.73
CA GLU A 216 8.33 10.54 -3.34
C GLU A 216 8.39 10.28 -1.83
N PHE A 217 9.26 9.36 -1.44
CA PHE A 217 9.45 8.89 -0.07
C PHE A 217 9.80 10.01 0.93
N ASP A 218 10.38 11.11 0.44
CA ASP A 218 10.67 12.32 1.21
C ASP A 218 9.44 13.26 1.36
N ALA A 219 8.26 12.77 1.02
CA ALA A 219 6.98 13.48 0.96
C ALA A 219 6.94 14.63 -0.07
N ARG A 220 7.85 14.65 -1.06
CA ARG A 220 7.75 15.58 -2.18
C ARG A 220 6.78 15.05 -3.22
N ILE A 221 5.71 15.82 -3.42
CA ILE A 221 4.76 15.58 -4.50
C ILE A 221 5.50 15.72 -5.82
N ILE A 222 5.32 14.74 -6.71
CA ILE A 222 5.80 14.84 -8.08
C ILE A 222 4.78 15.71 -8.82
N PRO A 223 5.14 16.95 -9.23
CA PRO A 223 4.18 17.84 -9.85
C PRO A 223 3.76 17.28 -11.21
N ARG A 224 2.50 17.52 -11.55
CA ARG A 224 1.95 17.23 -12.87
C ARG A 224 1.11 18.40 -13.35
N VAL A 225 0.96 18.49 -14.66
CA VAL A 225 0.01 19.42 -15.29
C VAL A 225 -1.25 18.64 -15.70
N PRO A 226 -2.49 19.17 -15.52
CA PRO A 226 -3.74 18.46 -15.87
C PRO A 226 -3.91 18.04 -17.34
N GLN A 227 -2.92 18.25 -18.21
CA GLN A 227 -2.91 17.83 -19.61
C GLN A 227 -1.77 16.86 -19.96
N GLU A 228 -0.95 16.46 -18.98
CA GLU A 228 0.09 15.45 -19.22
C GLU A 228 -0.53 14.06 -19.35
N ASP A 229 -0.02 13.27 -20.30
CA ASP A 229 -0.53 11.92 -20.58
C ASP A 229 0.11 10.85 -19.69
N TRP A 230 1.37 11.04 -19.28
CA TRP A 230 2.12 10.05 -18.50
C TRP A 230 1.41 9.58 -17.22
N PRO A 231 0.66 10.40 -16.45
CA PRO A 231 -0.04 9.93 -15.25
C PRO A 231 -1.10 8.86 -15.54
N HIS A 232 -1.70 8.86 -16.73
CA HIS A 232 -2.74 7.92 -17.13
C HIS A 232 -2.20 6.53 -17.50
N ARG A 233 -0.87 6.41 -17.65
CA ARG A 233 -0.14 5.17 -17.93
C ARG A 233 0.20 4.39 -16.66
N ILE A 234 -0.01 5.00 -15.49
CA ILE A 234 0.33 4.40 -14.20
C ILE A 234 -0.90 3.70 -13.64
N LYS A 235 -0.72 2.44 -13.25
CA LYS A 235 -1.70 1.61 -12.55
C LYS A 235 -1.25 1.38 -11.12
N LEU A 236 -2.07 1.73 -10.13
CA LEU A 236 -1.86 1.33 -8.75
C LEU A 236 -2.33 -0.11 -8.58
N VAL A 237 -1.48 -0.97 -8.02
CA VAL A 237 -1.80 -2.36 -7.70
C VAL A 237 -1.72 -2.51 -6.20
N SER A 238 -2.81 -2.87 -5.54
CA SER A 238 -2.86 -3.10 -4.09
C SER A 238 -3.27 -4.52 -3.76
N VAL A 239 -2.47 -5.18 -2.93
CA VAL A 239 -2.71 -6.53 -2.42
C VAL A 239 -2.22 -6.63 -0.98
N THR A 240 -2.93 -7.38 -0.15
CA THR A 240 -2.52 -7.58 1.23
C THR A 240 -1.38 -8.59 1.30
N GLY A 241 -0.33 -8.28 2.08
CA GLY A 241 0.79 -9.18 2.31
C GLY A 241 0.47 -10.30 3.30
N ILE A 242 1.36 -11.28 3.41
CA ILE A 242 1.44 -12.16 4.59
C ILE A 242 2.04 -11.32 5.73
N ASP A 243 1.34 -11.23 6.86
CA ASP A 243 1.75 -10.38 7.99
C ASP A 243 2.11 -11.25 9.20
N PHE A 244 3.32 -11.05 9.73
CA PHE A 244 3.83 -11.70 10.94
C PHE A 244 4.03 -10.71 12.10
N ALA A 245 3.41 -9.53 12.09
CA ALA A 245 3.44 -8.57 13.20
C ALA A 245 2.80 -9.12 14.48
N GLY A 246 1.91 -10.11 14.35
CA GLY A 246 1.28 -10.76 15.49
C GLY A 246 0.14 -9.92 16.07
N ARG A 247 -0.69 -9.34 15.21
CA ARG A 247 -1.91 -8.61 15.55
C ARG A 247 -3.12 -9.52 15.38
N ILE A 248 -4.26 -9.16 15.96
CA ILE A 248 -5.51 -9.92 15.85
C ILE A 248 -5.92 -10.20 14.38
N HIS A 249 -5.60 -9.30 13.46
CA HIS A 249 -5.86 -9.47 12.03
C HIS A 249 -4.96 -10.54 11.38
N ASP A 250 -3.79 -10.81 11.96
CA ASP A 250 -2.77 -11.73 11.45
C ASP A 250 -2.93 -13.14 12.05
N VAL A 251 -3.98 -13.38 12.85
CA VAL A 251 -4.15 -14.65 13.58
C VAL A 251 -4.10 -15.87 12.68
N ASN A 252 -4.63 -15.73 11.46
CA ASN A 252 -4.62 -16.80 10.47
C ASN A 252 -3.27 -16.92 9.77
N ASP A 253 -2.48 -15.85 9.59
CA ASP A 253 -1.11 -15.95 9.10
C ASP A 253 -0.25 -16.74 10.09
N ILE A 254 -0.30 -16.36 11.37
CA ILE A 254 0.47 -17.03 12.43
C ILE A 254 0.08 -18.51 12.53
N ARG A 255 -1.23 -18.82 12.59
CA ARG A 255 -1.68 -20.20 12.77
C ARG A 255 -1.46 -21.08 11.54
N THR A 256 -1.44 -20.50 10.35
CA THR A 256 -1.26 -21.24 9.09
C THR A 256 0.21 -21.48 8.81
N TYR A 257 1.06 -20.46 8.99
CA TYR A 257 2.44 -20.50 8.53
C TYR A 257 3.46 -20.75 9.63
N VAL A 258 3.16 -20.47 10.91
CA VAL A 258 4.10 -20.71 12.02
C VAL A 258 3.73 -22.01 12.73
N THR A 259 4.41 -23.09 12.36
CA THR A 259 4.13 -24.47 12.82
C THR A 259 4.19 -24.63 14.34
N ASN A 260 5.04 -23.86 15.02
CA ASN A 260 5.20 -23.89 16.47
C ASN A 260 4.64 -22.63 17.16
N TRP A 261 3.62 -21.97 16.58
CA TRP A 261 3.12 -20.69 17.11
C TRP A 261 2.74 -20.75 18.61
N LYS A 262 2.29 -21.91 19.11
CA LYS A 262 1.97 -22.13 20.53
C LYS A 262 3.18 -22.02 21.44
N ASP A 263 4.39 -22.25 20.95
CA ASP A 263 5.64 -22.11 21.69
C ASP A 263 6.20 -20.69 21.62
N VAL A 264 5.72 -19.91 20.64
CA VAL A 264 6.09 -18.51 20.40
C VAL A 264 5.19 -17.57 21.22
N TYR A 265 3.87 -17.77 21.17
CA TYR A 265 2.87 -16.87 21.76
C TYR A 265 2.15 -17.49 22.96
N GLU A 266 1.70 -16.66 23.90
CA GLU A 266 0.72 -17.07 24.91
C GLU A 266 -0.56 -17.50 24.18
N ALA A 267 -1.17 -18.59 24.60
CA ALA A 267 -2.38 -19.13 23.98
C ALA A 267 -3.53 -19.16 24.99
N HIS A 268 -4.76 -19.05 24.48
CA HIS A 268 -5.94 -19.30 25.29
C HIS A 268 -5.98 -20.77 25.74
N LEU A 269 -6.41 -21.02 26.99
CA LEU A 269 -6.47 -22.37 27.56
C LEU A 269 -7.48 -23.28 26.84
N HIS A 270 -8.52 -22.69 26.24
CA HIS A 270 -9.65 -23.43 25.65
C HIS A 270 -9.92 -23.07 24.18
N LEU A 271 -9.28 -22.00 23.69
CA LEU A 271 -9.41 -21.58 22.30
C LEU A 271 -8.06 -21.82 21.65
N ASP A 272 -8.03 -22.48 20.50
CA ASP A 272 -6.82 -22.73 19.73
C ASP A 272 -6.33 -21.43 19.05
N LEU A 273 -6.09 -20.39 19.85
CA LEU A 273 -5.82 -19.02 19.43
C LEU A 273 -4.75 -18.37 20.32
N PRO A 274 -3.90 -17.48 19.76
CA PRO A 274 -3.04 -16.61 20.55
C PRO A 274 -3.84 -15.70 21.48
N LEU A 275 -3.29 -15.40 22.65
CA LEU A 275 -3.88 -14.50 23.63
C LEU A 275 -3.67 -13.04 23.23
N VAL A 276 -4.77 -12.26 23.20
CA VAL A 276 -4.78 -10.81 22.97
C VAL A 276 -5.17 -10.11 24.28
N ARG A 277 -4.21 -9.51 25.02
CA ARG A 277 -4.49 -8.88 26.32
C ARG A 277 -4.99 -7.44 26.22
N TYR A 278 -4.52 -6.71 25.21
CA TYR A 278 -4.81 -5.27 25.04
C TYR A 278 -5.58 -4.99 23.74
N GLY A 279 -6.41 -5.94 23.30
CA GLY A 279 -7.29 -5.81 22.15
C GLY A 279 -6.64 -5.87 20.76
N ARG A 280 -5.32 -5.64 20.63
CA ARG A 280 -4.64 -5.56 19.32
C ARG A 280 -3.58 -6.65 19.09
N ASP A 281 -2.57 -6.70 19.95
CA ASP A 281 -1.34 -7.48 19.71
C ASP A 281 -1.32 -8.81 20.50
N PHE A 282 -0.75 -9.85 19.91
CA PHE A 282 -0.47 -11.13 20.57
C PHE A 282 0.66 -10.98 21.57
N ARG A 283 0.51 -11.64 22.71
CA ARG A 283 1.59 -11.68 23.70
C ARG A 283 2.57 -12.79 23.38
N ARG A 284 3.83 -12.44 23.11
CA ARG A 284 4.92 -13.43 23.03
C ARG A 284 5.18 -14.05 24.41
N LYS A 285 5.44 -15.36 24.45
CA LYS A 285 5.84 -16.05 25.70
C LYS A 285 7.17 -15.52 26.20
N VAL A 286 7.27 -15.33 27.51
CA VAL A 286 8.55 -15.07 28.18
C VAL A 286 9.42 -16.32 27.99
N ASN A 287 10.61 -16.15 27.39
CA ASN A 287 11.49 -17.25 26.94
C ASN A 287 10.86 -18.19 25.90
N GLY A 288 9.88 -17.70 25.12
CA GLY A 288 9.29 -18.44 24.01
C GLY A 288 10.33 -18.75 22.92
N SER A 289 10.12 -19.88 22.24
CA SER A 289 10.97 -20.29 21.11
C SER A 289 10.89 -19.27 19.96
N LEU A 290 11.89 -19.30 19.07
CA LEU A 290 11.75 -18.66 17.76
C LEU A 290 10.68 -19.35 16.94
N GLY A 291 10.09 -18.61 16.00
CA GLY A 291 9.12 -19.14 15.05
C GLY A 291 9.76 -20.15 14.11
N LYS A 292 8.99 -21.18 13.75
CA LYS A 292 9.33 -22.17 12.73
C LYS A 292 8.29 -22.10 11.62
N LEU A 293 8.72 -21.68 10.45
CA LEU A 293 7.85 -21.56 9.29
C LEU A 293 7.55 -22.92 8.65
N ASP A 294 6.32 -23.10 8.19
CA ASP A 294 6.01 -24.05 7.12
C ASP A 294 6.48 -23.45 5.79
N THR A 295 7.75 -23.68 5.47
CA THR A 295 8.40 -23.03 4.32
C THR A 295 7.77 -23.41 2.99
N ASP A 296 7.27 -24.64 2.86
CA ASP A 296 6.67 -25.14 1.63
C ASP A 296 5.30 -24.49 1.40
N LEU A 297 4.48 -24.39 2.45
CA LEU A 297 3.19 -23.72 2.37
C LEU A 297 3.36 -22.21 2.12
N VAL A 298 4.26 -21.56 2.84
CA VAL A 298 4.56 -20.12 2.64
C VAL A 298 5.02 -19.87 1.21
N LEU A 299 5.96 -20.66 0.68
CA LEU A 299 6.44 -20.50 -0.69
C LEU A 299 5.32 -20.69 -1.71
N LYS A 300 4.49 -21.72 -1.52
CA LYS A 300 3.36 -22.02 -2.41
C LYS A 300 2.38 -20.84 -2.48
N ASP A 301 2.00 -20.29 -1.32
CA ASP A 301 1.04 -19.20 -1.29
C ASP A 301 1.66 -17.86 -1.74
N LEU A 302 2.94 -17.60 -1.47
CA LEU A 302 3.66 -16.45 -2.03
C LEU A 302 3.73 -16.53 -3.58
N MET A 303 4.02 -17.71 -4.14
CA MET A 303 4.00 -17.92 -5.59
C MET A 303 2.60 -17.69 -6.16
N ARG A 304 1.56 -18.18 -5.47
CA ARG A 304 0.17 -17.98 -5.85
C ARG A 304 -0.24 -16.50 -5.85
N MET A 305 0.14 -15.76 -4.81
CA MET A 305 -0.08 -14.31 -4.72
C MET A 305 0.67 -13.54 -5.82
N ALA A 306 1.92 -13.90 -6.10
CA ALA A 306 2.71 -13.33 -7.19
C ALA A 306 2.07 -13.58 -8.56
N ARG A 307 1.62 -14.82 -8.84
CA ARG A 307 0.91 -15.17 -10.07
C ARG A 307 -0.35 -14.34 -10.25
N LEU A 308 -1.20 -14.29 -9.22
CA LEU A 308 -2.45 -13.53 -9.25
C LEU A 308 -2.18 -12.06 -9.62
N ARG A 309 -1.19 -11.43 -8.97
CA ARG A 309 -0.82 -10.04 -9.22
C ARG A 309 -0.25 -9.81 -10.62
N LEU A 310 0.71 -10.62 -11.06
CA LEU A 310 1.29 -10.47 -12.40
C LEU A 310 0.26 -10.74 -13.49
N ARG A 311 -0.66 -11.70 -13.30
CA ARG A 311 -1.78 -11.91 -14.23
C ARG A 311 -2.75 -10.74 -14.26
N ALA A 312 -3.05 -10.14 -13.11
CA ALA A 312 -3.87 -8.94 -13.05
C ALA A 312 -3.19 -7.79 -13.81
N CYS A 313 -1.89 -7.56 -13.61
CA CYS A 313 -1.12 -6.57 -14.38
C CYS A 313 -1.14 -6.87 -15.89
N ASP A 314 -0.94 -8.13 -16.29
CA ASP A 314 -0.95 -8.54 -17.70
C ASP A 314 -2.32 -8.31 -18.36
N ASN A 315 -3.42 -8.61 -17.66
CA ASN A 315 -4.79 -8.35 -18.11
C ASN A 315 -5.09 -6.84 -18.23
N GLU A 316 -4.42 -6.02 -17.43
CA GLU A 316 -4.51 -4.54 -17.45
C GLU A 316 -3.50 -3.89 -18.41
N GLU A 317 -2.91 -4.69 -19.31
CA GLU A 317 -1.96 -4.24 -20.34
C GLU A 317 -0.73 -3.49 -19.80
N VAL A 318 -0.32 -3.83 -18.58
CA VAL A 318 0.90 -3.31 -17.96
C VAL A 318 2.11 -3.91 -18.67
N GLN A 319 3.05 -3.04 -19.04
CA GLN A 319 4.28 -3.42 -19.72
C GLN A 319 5.46 -3.53 -18.76
N ILE A 320 5.53 -2.64 -17.77
CA ILE A 320 6.59 -2.66 -16.76
C ILE A 320 5.94 -2.76 -15.39
N VAL A 321 6.27 -3.82 -14.64
CA VAL A 321 5.74 -4.01 -13.29
C VAL A 321 6.77 -3.49 -12.29
N VAL A 322 6.43 -2.44 -11.54
CA VAL A 322 7.24 -1.99 -10.41
C VAL A 322 6.73 -2.67 -9.14
N GLU A 323 7.59 -3.53 -8.59
CA GLU A 323 7.35 -4.34 -7.42
C GLU A 323 8.09 -3.78 -6.19
N THR A 324 7.56 -4.08 -5.01
CA THR A 324 8.27 -3.90 -3.74
C THR A 324 8.14 -5.16 -2.89
N GLY A 325 8.90 -5.24 -1.80
CA GLY A 325 8.84 -6.35 -0.86
C GLY A 325 7.56 -6.35 -0.03
N ILE A 326 6.46 -6.90 -0.55
CA ILE A 326 5.17 -6.97 0.17
C ILE A 326 5.34 -7.74 1.48
N GLY A 327 5.03 -7.09 2.61
CA GLY A 327 5.14 -7.71 3.93
C GLY A 327 6.58 -7.90 4.41
N LEU A 328 7.60 -7.37 3.73
CA LEU A 328 9.01 -7.63 4.03
C LEU A 328 9.69 -6.59 4.95
N GLY A 329 8.95 -5.55 5.35
CA GLY A 329 9.36 -4.56 6.35
C GLY A 329 9.04 -5.02 7.78
N VAL A 330 8.26 -4.22 8.50
CA VAL A 330 7.81 -4.50 9.89
C VAL A 330 7.09 -5.86 10.01
N PHE A 331 6.45 -6.31 8.93
CA PHE A 331 5.62 -7.50 8.87
C PHE A 331 6.39 -8.79 8.60
N ALA A 332 7.71 -8.74 8.40
CA ALA A 332 8.51 -9.92 8.06
C ALA A 332 8.68 -10.91 9.24
N GLY A 333 8.26 -10.55 10.46
CA GLY A 333 8.35 -11.43 11.63
C GLY A 333 9.71 -11.41 12.32
N ALA A 334 10.44 -10.28 12.26
CA ALA A 334 11.72 -10.11 12.94
C ALA A 334 11.60 -10.35 14.46
N THR A 335 10.46 -9.97 15.06
CA THR A 335 10.17 -10.16 16.50
C THR A 335 10.09 -11.62 16.93
N ILE A 336 9.90 -12.54 15.97
CA ILE A 336 9.86 -14.00 16.19
C ILE A 336 10.99 -14.72 15.43
N GLY A 337 11.92 -13.99 14.82
CA GLY A 337 13.16 -14.50 14.23
C GLY A 337 13.00 -15.28 12.92
N ILE A 338 12.00 -14.94 12.10
CA ILE A 338 11.75 -15.62 10.81
C ILE A 338 11.98 -14.71 9.59
N ASP A 339 12.34 -13.45 9.80
CA ASP A 339 12.38 -12.41 8.76
C ASP A 339 13.31 -12.70 7.60
N GLU A 340 14.50 -13.24 7.88
CA GLU A 340 15.45 -13.66 6.85
C GLU A 340 14.84 -14.73 5.92
N THR A 341 14.21 -15.75 6.52
CA THR A 341 13.55 -16.82 5.76
C THR A 341 12.38 -16.29 4.94
N VAL A 342 11.55 -15.40 5.50
CA VAL A 342 10.42 -14.79 4.77
C VAL A 342 10.92 -14.00 3.56
N ARG A 343 11.95 -13.16 3.72
CA ARG A 343 12.54 -12.38 2.61
C ARG A 343 13.06 -13.30 1.49
N ALA A 344 13.79 -14.35 1.84
CA ALA A 344 14.31 -15.32 0.88
C ALA A 344 13.19 -16.08 0.15
N LEU A 345 12.14 -16.51 0.87
CA LEU A 345 10.99 -17.18 0.27
C LEU A 345 10.22 -16.25 -0.68
N SER A 346 10.06 -14.97 -0.35
CA SER A 346 9.43 -13.99 -1.24
C SER A 346 10.23 -13.73 -2.51
N ALA A 347 11.55 -13.58 -2.40
CA ALA A 347 12.44 -13.47 -3.56
C ALA A 347 12.33 -14.71 -4.47
N ARG A 348 12.37 -15.90 -3.85
CA ARG A 348 12.26 -17.18 -4.55
C ARG A 348 10.92 -17.34 -5.25
N ALA A 349 9.83 -16.94 -4.58
CA ALA A 349 8.48 -17.04 -5.13
C ALA A 349 8.35 -16.27 -6.43
N ILE A 350 8.73 -14.98 -6.43
CA ILE A 350 8.60 -14.14 -7.63
C ILE A 350 9.55 -14.60 -8.74
N ARG A 351 10.79 -14.99 -8.41
CA ARG A 351 11.75 -15.55 -9.39
C ARG A 351 11.17 -16.77 -10.09
N LYS A 352 10.66 -17.75 -9.33
CA LYS A 352 10.04 -18.96 -9.89
C LYS A 352 8.84 -18.64 -10.76
N VAL A 353 7.97 -17.71 -10.34
CA VAL A 353 6.82 -17.31 -11.17
C VAL A 353 7.27 -16.65 -12.47
N LEU A 354 8.31 -15.83 -12.46
CA LEU A 354 8.83 -15.22 -13.68
C LEU A 354 9.50 -16.25 -14.61
N GLU A 355 10.10 -17.30 -14.09
CA GLU A 355 10.64 -18.41 -14.89
C GLU A 355 9.54 -19.33 -15.44
N GLU A 356 8.60 -19.74 -14.60
CA GLU A 356 7.55 -20.71 -14.92
C GLU A 356 6.44 -20.10 -15.79
N ASP A 357 5.95 -18.92 -15.41
CA ASP A 357 4.81 -18.27 -16.05
C ASP A 357 5.24 -17.14 -17.01
N GLY A 358 6.50 -16.69 -16.95
CA GLY A 358 7.09 -15.67 -17.82
C GLY A 358 6.70 -15.76 -19.29
N PRO A 359 6.87 -16.93 -19.94
CA PRO A 359 6.55 -17.12 -21.36
C PRO A 359 5.08 -16.91 -21.74
N THR A 360 4.19 -16.87 -20.75
CA THR A 360 2.74 -16.80 -20.96
C THR A 360 2.16 -15.42 -20.74
N TYR A 361 2.93 -14.46 -20.21
CA TYR A 361 2.50 -13.07 -20.10
C TYR A 361 2.62 -12.41 -21.48
N ARG A 362 1.59 -11.67 -21.88
CA ARG A 362 1.49 -11.09 -23.23
C ARG A 362 2.04 -9.68 -23.29
N ASN A 363 1.85 -8.92 -22.21
CA ASN A 363 2.08 -7.49 -22.14
C ASN A 363 3.33 -7.17 -21.30
N ILE A 364 3.59 -7.93 -20.24
CA ILE A 364 4.72 -7.68 -19.34
C ILE A 364 6.06 -7.88 -20.06
N ARG A 365 6.87 -6.84 -20.09
CA ARG A 365 8.17 -6.78 -20.78
C ARG A 365 9.35 -6.67 -19.83
N ALA A 366 9.13 -6.22 -18.60
CA ALA A 366 10.15 -6.21 -17.55
C ALA A 366 9.51 -6.09 -16.16
N VAL A 367 10.25 -6.51 -15.13
CA VAL A 367 9.91 -6.26 -13.72
C VAL A 367 11.02 -5.44 -13.07
N VAL A 368 10.65 -4.41 -12.32
CA VAL A 368 11.57 -3.55 -11.57
C VAL A 368 11.24 -3.65 -10.09
N PHE A 369 12.19 -4.11 -9.27
CA PHE A 369 12.05 -4.16 -7.83
C PHE A 369 12.62 -2.88 -7.20
N ALA A 370 11.75 -2.07 -6.60
CA ALA A 370 12.09 -0.93 -5.78
C ALA A 370 12.29 -1.40 -4.32
N LEU A 371 13.54 -1.66 -3.95
CA LEU A 371 13.95 -2.22 -2.65
C LEU A 371 14.90 -1.26 -1.93
N PRO A 372 14.37 -0.16 -1.36
CA PRO A 372 15.20 0.82 -0.68
C PRO A 372 15.86 0.24 0.58
N ILE A 373 17.13 0.59 0.78
CA ILE A 373 17.89 0.20 1.96
C ILE A 373 17.98 1.39 2.91
N PHE A 374 17.16 1.38 3.95
CA PHE A 374 17.19 2.43 4.98
C PHE A 374 18.32 2.25 5.98
N ASP A 375 18.47 1.02 6.48
CA ASP A 375 19.52 0.64 7.41
C ASP A 375 20.22 -0.60 6.89
N VAL A 376 21.55 -0.59 6.94
CA VAL A 376 22.33 -1.77 6.55
C VAL A 376 22.41 -2.72 7.75
N ASP A 377 21.54 -3.73 7.78
CA ASP A 377 21.60 -4.81 8.76
C ASP A 377 22.74 -5.77 8.37
N TYR A 378 23.78 -5.85 9.21
CA TYR A 378 24.85 -6.83 9.07
C TYR A 378 24.72 -7.90 10.16
N ARG A 379 24.46 -9.15 9.77
CA ARG A 379 24.54 -10.31 10.67
C ARG A 379 25.54 -11.31 10.13
N ASN A 380 26.41 -11.82 11.02
CA ASN A 380 27.48 -12.75 10.65
C ASN A 380 28.38 -12.26 9.49
N GLY A 381 28.62 -10.94 9.41
CA GLY A 381 29.44 -10.32 8.37
C GLY A 381 28.77 -10.22 6.99
N LYS A 382 27.48 -10.58 6.87
CA LYS A 382 26.69 -10.44 5.65
C LYS A 382 25.57 -9.43 5.83
N ARG A 383 25.28 -8.70 4.75
CA ARG A 383 24.14 -7.80 4.65
C ARG A 383 22.86 -8.63 4.61
N GLN A 384 21.86 -8.29 5.44
CA GLN A 384 20.62 -9.04 5.61
C GLN A 384 19.37 -8.17 5.41
N ASP A 385 19.36 -7.34 4.36
CA ASP A 385 18.17 -6.59 3.96
C ASP A 385 17.44 -7.23 2.77
N THR A 386 16.25 -6.71 2.49
CA THR A 386 15.39 -7.21 1.41
C THR A 386 16.05 -7.08 0.04
N TYR A 387 16.82 -6.00 -0.19
CA TYR A 387 17.56 -5.84 -1.44
C TYR A 387 18.55 -6.98 -1.63
N GLN A 388 19.35 -7.29 -0.61
CA GLN A 388 20.35 -8.36 -0.68
C GLN A 388 19.69 -9.73 -0.88
N ALA A 389 18.60 -10.02 -0.16
CA ALA A 389 17.89 -11.29 -0.32
C ALA A 389 17.39 -11.52 -1.75
N PHE A 390 16.90 -10.48 -2.42
CA PHE A 390 16.49 -10.55 -3.82
C PHE A 390 17.71 -10.65 -4.75
N ALA A 391 18.74 -9.84 -4.54
CA ALA A 391 19.95 -9.89 -5.35
C ALA A 391 20.62 -11.29 -5.31
N ASP A 392 20.72 -11.88 -4.12
CA ASP A 392 21.30 -13.22 -3.93
C ASP A 392 20.47 -14.29 -4.62
N GLU A 393 19.15 -14.33 -4.40
CA GLU A 393 18.31 -15.39 -4.98
C GLU A 393 18.29 -15.35 -6.53
N PHE A 394 18.28 -14.16 -7.15
CA PHE A 394 18.35 -14.03 -8.61
C PHE A 394 19.74 -14.35 -9.17
N ASN A 395 20.81 -14.00 -8.44
CA ASN A 395 22.19 -14.26 -8.85
C ASN A 395 22.61 -15.72 -8.65
N GLU A 396 22.41 -16.30 -7.47
CA GLU A 396 22.79 -17.68 -7.13
C GLU A 396 22.01 -18.71 -7.96
N SER A 397 20.75 -18.43 -8.26
CA SER A 397 19.93 -19.28 -9.12
C SER A 397 20.27 -19.13 -10.60
N ASN A 398 21.11 -18.15 -10.96
CA ASN A 398 21.39 -17.75 -12.34
C ASN A 398 20.09 -17.56 -13.13
N TYR A 399 19.25 -16.58 -12.75
CA TYR A 399 17.91 -16.37 -13.32
C TYR A 399 17.85 -16.56 -14.85
N GLN A 400 16.97 -17.46 -15.30
CA GLN A 400 16.79 -17.83 -16.72
C GLN A 400 15.40 -17.47 -17.27
N GLY A 401 14.61 -16.67 -16.54
CA GLY A 401 13.28 -16.28 -17.01
C GLY A 401 13.34 -15.33 -18.21
N PRO A 402 12.31 -15.35 -19.09
CA PRO A 402 12.30 -14.56 -20.32
C PRO A 402 12.02 -13.07 -20.09
N ILE A 403 11.57 -12.69 -18.88
CA ILE A 403 11.26 -11.30 -18.53
C ILE A 403 12.47 -10.70 -17.81
N PRO A 404 13.12 -9.66 -18.37
CA PRO A 404 14.20 -8.95 -17.70
C PRO A 404 13.79 -8.38 -16.34
N VAL A 405 14.72 -8.40 -15.40
CA VAL A 405 14.52 -7.92 -14.03
C VAL A 405 15.55 -6.85 -13.68
N LEU A 406 15.11 -5.76 -13.05
CA LEU A 406 15.97 -4.75 -12.43
C LEU A 406 15.70 -4.74 -10.92
N ILE A 407 16.74 -4.77 -10.10
CA ILE A 407 16.64 -4.59 -8.64
C ILE A 407 17.36 -3.29 -8.29
N ALA A 408 16.67 -2.37 -7.62
CA ALA A 408 17.15 -1.01 -7.39
C ALA A 408 16.92 -0.55 -5.93
N ASP A 409 17.97 0.00 -5.32
CA ASP A 409 17.89 0.78 -4.07
C ASP A 409 17.34 2.19 -4.35
N GLN A 410 16.07 2.26 -4.71
CA GLN A 410 15.45 3.48 -5.24
C GLN A 410 13.99 3.57 -4.82
N ASP A 411 13.48 4.81 -4.88
CA ASP A 411 12.07 5.11 -4.67
C ASP A 411 11.19 4.55 -5.80
N MET A 412 10.17 3.78 -5.40
CA MET A 412 9.19 3.17 -6.29
C MET A 412 8.42 4.20 -7.13
N HIS A 413 8.05 5.34 -6.53
CA HIS A 413 7.31 6.40 -7.21
C HIS A 413 8.19 7.04 -8.29
N ARG A 414 9.47 7.28 -7.97
CA ARG A 414 10.44 7.86 -8.91
C ARG A 414 10.68 6.94 -10.10
N LEU A 415 10.86 5.64 -9.85
CA LEU A 415 10.99 4.64 -10.91
C LEU A 415 9.73 4.61 -11.80
N THR A 416 8.55 4.55 -11.17
CA THR A 416 7.25 4.51 -11.86
C THR A 416 7.06 5.72 -12.78
N VAL A 417 7.33 6.94 -12.30
CA VAL A 417 7.24 8.16 -13.12
C VAL A 417 8.23 8.15 -14.27
N ALA A 418 9.49 7.76 -14.03
CA ALA A 418 10.50 7.69 -15.07
C ALA A 418 10.09 6.72 -16.19
N ILE A 419 9.56 5.55 -15.81
CA ILE A 419 9.03 4.56 -16.75
C ILE A 419 7.83 5.12 -17.55
N ALA A 420 6.86 5.72 -16.87
CA ALA A 420 5.67 6.28 -17.51
C ALA A 420 6.01 7.41 -18.50
N ARG A 421 7.01 8.23 -18.18
CA ARG A 421 7.52 9.30 -19.05
C ARG A 421 8.29 8.77 -20.26
N MET A 422 8.71 7.52 -20.24
CA MET A 422 9.26 6.81 -21.41
C MET A 422 8.17 6.07 -22.21
N ASP A 423 6.91 6.49 -22.08
CA ASP A 423 5.75 5.98 -22.80
C ASP A 423 5.38 4.51 -22.52
N PHE A 424 5.81 3.95 -21.40
CA PHE A 424 5.39 2.61 -20.97
C PHE A 424 4.15 2.66 -20.08
N ASN A 425 3.25 1.69 -20.27
CA ASN A 425 2.24 1.37 -19.26
C ASN A 425 2.93 0.69 -18.08
N VAL A 426 2.77 1.25 -16.89
CA VAL A 426 3.51 0.83 -15.71
C VAL A 426 2.56 0.57 -14.55
N SER A 427 2.84 -0.47 -13.77
CA SER A 427 2.18 -0.64 -12.48
C SER A 427 3.10 -0.27 -11.34
N GLU A 428 2.52 0.28 -10.29
CA GLU A 428 3.16 0.45 -9.00
C GLU A 428 2.44 -0.38 -7.94
N LEU A 429 3.20 -1.19 -7.22
CA LEU A 429 2.68 -2.00 -6.13
C LEU A 429 2.60 -1.21 -4.83
N ASN A 430 1.40 -0.86 -4.40
CA ASN A 430 1.16 -0.30 -3.07
C ASN A 430 1.02 -1.45 -2.05
N PRO A 431 1.95 -1.60 -1.09
CA PRO A 431 1.87 -2.61 -0.04
C PRO A 431 0.84 -2.28 1.05
N ALA A 432 0.15 -1.13 0.96
CA ALA A 432 -0.87 -0.72 1.92
C ALA A 432 -2.29 -1.06 1.46
N ASP A 433 -3.19 -1.12 2.44
CA ASP A 433 -4.62 -1.33 2.22
C ASP A 433 -5.30 -0.21 1.44
N SER A 434 -4.63 0.94 1.32
CA SER A 434 -5.01 2.11 0.55
C SER A 434 -5.06 1.82 -0.94
N HIS A 435 -6.16 2.23 -1.57
CA HIS A 435 -6.28 2.17 -3.01
C HIS A 435 -6.94 3.45 -3.51
N GLY A 436 -6.11 4.33 -4.09
CA GLY A 436 -6.49 5.36 -5.06
C GLY A 436 -6.44 6.82 -4.63
N VAL A 437 -6.88 7.74 -5.51
CA VAL A 437 -6.47 9.17 -5.54
C VAL A 437 -6.41 9.86 -4.17
N PHE A 438 -7.51 9.87 -3.41
CA PHE A 438 -7.56 10.61 -2.15
C PHE A 438 -6.79 9.90 -1.04
N GLY A 439 -6.97 8.59 -0.91
CA GLY A 439 -6.26 7.76 0.05
C GLY A 439 -4.75 7.80 -0.17
N GLU A 440 -4.29 7.65 -1.41
CA GLU A 440 -2.87 7.76 -1.79
C GLU A 440 -2.31 9.13 -1.43
N TYR A 441 -3.00 10.21 -1.80
CA TYR A 441 -2.53 11.57 -1.51
C TYR A 441 -2.27 11.80 -0.02
N TRP A 442 -3.26 11.46 0.82
CA TRP A 442 -3.16 11.68 2.26
C TRP A 442 -2.25 10.67 2.96
N GLN A 443 -2.23 9.41 2.49
CA GLN A 443 -1.31 8.39 3.00
C GLN A 443 0.14 8.78 2.75
N ASN A 444 0.45 9.33 1.57
CA ASN A 444 1.80 9.72 1.22
C ASN A 444 2.26 10.97 2.00
N ARG A 445 1.33 11.77 2.55
CA ARG A 445 1.65 12.88 3.48
C ARG A 445 1.78 12.48 4.94
N GLY A 446 1.15 11.38 5.35
CA GLY A 446 1.12 10.93 6.74
C GLY A 446 2.47 10.37 7.21
N PRO A 447 2.76 10.42 8.54
CA PRO A 447 3.95 9.77 9.11
C PRO A 447 3.92 8.24 8.96
N ALA A 448 5.04 7.57 9.25
CA ALA A 448 5.19 6.13 9.09
C ALA A 448 4.20 5.23 9.89
N VAL A 449 3.90 4.08 9.27
CA VAL A 449 3.21 2.83 9.67
C VAL A 449 1.95 2.86 10.55
N GLU A 450 1.96 3.31 11.81
CA GLU A 450 0.81 3.08 12.72
C GLU A 450 -0.21 4.24 12.75
N GLU A 451 0.26 5.48 12.59
CA GLU A 451 -0.61 6.67 12.50
C GLU A 451 -1.24 6.82 11.10
N LYS A 452 -0.68 6.12 10.10
CA LYS A 452 -1.34 5.88 8.81
C LYS A 452 -2.71 5.25 9.02
N LEU A 453 -2.92 4.41 10.02
CA LEU A 453 -4.17 3.66 10.17
C LEU A 453 -5.42 4.54 10.26
N ALA A 454 -5.39 5.70 10.94
CA ALA A 454 -6.56 6.58 11.04
C ALA A 454 -6.82 7.40 9.75
N LEU A 455 -5.76 7.98 9.17
CA LEU A 455 -5.79 8.70 7.89
C LEU A 455 -6.15 7.77 6.73
N THR A 456 -5.52 6.60 6.70
CA THR A 456 -5.77 5.51 5.76
C THR A 456 -7.16 4.94 5.97
N THR A 457 -7.65 4.73 7.19
CA THR A 457 -9.02 4.21 7.40
C THR A 457 -10.06 5.24 6.98
N VAL A 458 -9.97 6.51 7.39
CA VAL A 458 -10.93 7.54 6.96
C VAL A 458 -10.81 7.80 5.46
N GLY A 459 -9.61 7.98 4.92
CA GLY A 459 -9.37 8.15 3.48
C GLY A 459 -9.85 6.96 2.65
N LEU A 460 -9.59 5.74 3.11
CA LEU A 460 -10.08 4.50 2.49
C LEU A 460 -11.58 4.40 2.51
N LEU A 461 -12.22 4.62 3.66
CA LEU A 461 -13.67 4.50 3.80
C LEU A 461 -14.39 5.59 2.99
N VAL A 462 -13.88 6.83 3.02
CA VAL A 462 -14.34 7.93 2.18
C VAL A 462 -14.27 7.51 0.72
N GLN A 463 -13.13 6.97 0.30
CA GLN A 463 -12.89 6.70 -1.10
C GLN A 463 -13.57 5.44 -1.62
N HIS A 464 -13.53 4.33 -0.88
CA HIS A 464 -14.08 3.04 -1.29
C HIS A 464 -15.60 2.95 -1.16
N HIS A 465 -16.22 3.77 -0.31
CA HIS A 465 -17.65 3.62 -0.03
C HIS A 465 -18.48 4.85 -0.38
N LEU A 466 -17.89 6.05 -0.32
CA LEU A 466 -18.65 7.28 -0.55
C LEU A 466 -18.31 7.94 -1.88
N ILE A 467 -17.03 7.94 -2.28
CA ILE A 467 -16.59 8.62 -3.49
C ILE A 467 -16.56 7.67 -4.70
N ASN A 468 -16.01 6.46 -4.60
CA ASN A 468 -15.92 5.50 -5.71
C ASN A 468 -16.95 4.38 -5.59
N GLN A 469 -18.12 4.56 -6.21
CA GLN A 469 -19.16 3.51 -6.22
C GLN A 469 -18.77 2.28 -7.05
N ASN A 470 -17.81 2.39 -7.97
CA ASN A 470 -17.34 1.25 -8.79
C ASN A 470 -16.69 0.14 -7.95
N VAL A 471 -16.26 0.43 -6.72
CA VAL A 471 -15.74 -0.60 -5.79
C VAL A 471 -16.77 -1.68 -5.47
N LEU A 472 -18.04 -1.31 -5.48
CA LEU A 472 -19.15 -2.21 -5.15
C LEU A 472 -19.84 -2.81 -6.38
N ASP A 473 -19.41 -2.42 -7.58
CA ASP A 473 -19.96 -2.96 -8.83
C ASP A 473 -19.33 -4.34 -9.10
N PRO A 474 -20.14 -5.42 -9.07
CA PRO A 474 -19.64 -6.77 -9.32
C PRO A 474 -19.05 -7.00 -10.70
N SER A 475 -19.40 -6.15 -11.69
CA SER A 475 -18.85 -6.25 -13.03
C SER A 475 -17.32 -6.00 -13.05
N ASN A 476 -16.79 -5.39 -12.00
CA ASN A 476 -15.36 -5.17 -11.80
C ASN A 476 -14.64 -6.35 -11.13
N TYR A 477 -15.36 -7.42 -10.75
CA TYR A 477 -14.78 -8.57 -10.04
C TYR A 477 -14.44 -9.71 -11.01
N HIS A 478 -13.14 -9.98 -11.14
CA HIS A 478 -12.58 -10.98 -12.03
C HIS A 478 -12.01 -12.14 -11.22
N PHE A 479 -12.64 -13.31 -11.33
CA PHE A 479 -12.18 -14.54 -10.69
C PHE A 479 -11.27 -15.30 -11.64
N ILE A 480 -9.96 -15.28 -11.40
CA ILE A 480 -8.96 -15.89 -12.29
C ILE A 480 -8.43 -17.23 -11.77
#